data_AF-A0A644TCP0-F1
#
_entry.id   AF-A0A644TCP0-F1
#
_cell.length_a   1.000
_cell.length_b   1.000
_cell.length_c   1.000
_cell.angle_alpha   90.00
_cell.angle_beta   90.00
_cell.angle_gamma   90.00
#
_symmetry.space_group_name_H-M   'P 1'
#
loop_
_entity.id
_entity.type
_entity.pdbx_description
1 polymer ?
#
loop_
_entity_poly.entity_id
_entity_poly.type
_entity_poly.pdbx_seq_one_letter_code
_entity_poly.pdbx_strand_id
1 'polypeptide(L)'
;MGGRDSFISYRNVLADNDKARANLKPYVSDLGKKKEYLDYFLKEYNDGRSKGFFCLAINLLPIEDIGQIIAIVKEKEKHRKPESGIVKGLFCEKAKNRGIELVLRR
;
A
#
# COMPACT_ATOMS: atom_id res chain seq x y z
N MET A 1 20.23 -13.82 -18.42
CA MET A 1 19.90 -13.90 -16.99
C MET A 1 18.47 -13.43 -16.82
N GLY A 2 17.55 -14.34 -16.45
CA GLY A 2 16.11 -14.10 -16.45
C GLY A 2 15.70 -13.03 -15.44
N GLY A 3 15.24 -11.89 -15.95
CA GLY A 3 14.58 -10.86 -15.17
C GLY A 3 13.30 -11.46 -14.57
N ARG A 4 13.30 -11.67 -13.27
CA ARG A 4 12.09 -12.05 -12.54
C ARG A 4 11.22 -10.81 -12.40
N ASP A 5 10.27 -10.68 -13.31
CA ASP A 5 9.15 -9.74 -13.26
C ASP A 5 8.12 -10.18 -12.21
N SER A 6 8.60 -10.35 -10.98
CA SER A 6 7.75 -10.69 -9.84
C SER A 6 7.20 -9.39 -9.27
N PHE A 7 6.05 -8.94 -9.79
CA PHE A 7 5.21 -7.89 -9.20
C PHE A 7 4.85 -8.16 -7.72
N ILE A 8 5.08 -9.39 -7.26
CA ILE A 8 4.97 -9.82 -5.87
C ILE A 8 6.34 -9.61 -5.23
N SER A 9 6.44 -8.62 -4.34
CA SER A 9 7.67 -8.42 -3.58
C SER A 9 7.98 -9.68 -2.78
N TYR A 10 9.12 -10.33 -3.04
CA TYR A 10 9.56 -11.57 -2.39
C TYR A 10 9.51 -11.51 -0.86
N ARG A 11 9.56 -10.29 -0.28
CA ARG A 11 9.42 -10.05 1.16
C ARG A 11 8.04 -10.43 1.71
N ASN A 12 6.98 -10.19 0.96
CA ASN A 12 5.63 -10.56 1.37
C ASN A 12 5.30 -12.00 1.02
N VAL A 13 5.98 -12.62 0.04
CA VAL A 13 5.71 -14.01 -0.37
C VAL A 13 5.83 -14.99 0.81
N LEU A 14 6.86 -14.88 1.65
CA LEU A 14 7.02 -15.78 2.80
C LEU A 14 5.93 -15.56 3.86
N ALA A 15 5.72 -14.31 4.28
CA ALA A 15 4.72 -13.97 5.28
C ALA A 15 3.27 -14.22 4.81
N ASP A 16 3.00 -13.99 3.52
CA ASP A 16 1.70 -14.26 2.88
C ASP A 16 1.50 -15.76 2.70
N ASN A 17 2.55 -16.55 2.40
CA ASN A 17 2.42 -18.01 2.33
C ASN A 17 2.12 -18.61 3.71
N ASP A 18 2.76 -18.12 4.77
CA ASP A 18 2.48 -18.55 6.14
C ASP A 18 1.06 -18.14 6.58
N LYS A 19 0.61 -16.91 6.27
CA LYS A 19 -0.77 -16.48 6.54
C LYS A 19 -1.81 -17.29 5.76
N ALA A 20 -1.55 -17.54 4.48
CA ALA A 20 -2.43 -18.34 3.63
C ALA A 20 -2.50 -19.81 4.08
N ARG A 21 -1.38 -20.39 4.56
CA ARG A 21 -1.35 -21.74 5.14
C ARG A 21 -2.05 -21.82 6.49
N ALA A 22 -1.99 -20.77 7.31
CA ALA A 22 -2.61 -20.75 8.63
C ALA A 22 -4.14 -20.62 8.54
N ASN A 23 -4.68 -19.68 7.76
CA ASN A 23 -6.12 -19.52 7.51
C ASN A 23 -6.40 -18.60 6.31
N LEU A 24 -6.97 -19.15 5.24
CA LEU A 24 -7.19 -18.45 3.96
C LEU A 24 -8.22 -17.30 4.05
N LYS A 25 -9.26 -17.45 4.88
CA LYS A 25 -10.37 -16.48 5.01
C LYS A 25 -9.94 -15.08 5.45
N PRO A 26 -9.21 -14.89 6.57
CA PRO A 26 -8.75 -13.56 6.99
C PRO A 26 -7.80 -12.94 5.96
N TYR A 27 -6.94 -13.74 5.33
CA TYR A 27 -6.04 -13.27 4.28
C TYR A 27 -6.78 -12.70 3.06
N VAL A 28 -7.81 -13.40 2.56
CA VAL A 28 -8.65 -12.90 1.46
C VAL A 28 -9.42 -11.65 1.87
N SER A 29 -9.89 -11.56 3.11
CA SER A 29 -10.55 -10.36 3.63
C SER A 29 -9.62 -9.15 3.65
N ASP A 30 -8.37 -9.32 4.08
CA ASP A 30 -7.35 -8.27 4.06
C ASP A 30 -7.01 -7.82 2.64
N LEU A 31 -6.89 -8.75 1.69
CA LEU A 31 -6.70 -8.41 0.28
C LEU A 31 -7.88 -7.60 -0.28
N GLY A 32 -9.11 -7.96 0.08
CA GLY A 32 -10.31 -7.21 -0.29
C GLY A 32 -10.25 -5.76 0.17
N LYS A 33 -9.95 -5.55 1.46
CA LYS A 33 -9.80 -4.20 2.03
C LYS A 33 -8.64 -3.42 1.41
N LYS A 34 -7.49 -4.07 1.18
CA LYS A 34 -6.36 -3.44 0.47
C LYS A 34 -6.74 -2.97 -0.92
N LYS A 35 -7.58 -3.73 -1.64
CA LYS A 35 -8.11 -3.34 -2.95
C LYS A 35 -9.01 -2.11 -2.85
N GLU A 36 -9.91 -2.04 -1.88
CA GLU A 36 -10.76 -0.86 -1.64
C GLU A 36 -9.93 0.39 -1.35
N TYR A 37 -8.88 0.24 -0.54
CA TYR A 37 -7.95 1.31 -0.23
C TYR A 37 -7.17 1.77 -1.47
N LEU A 38 -6.71 0.83 -2.29
CA LEU A 38 -6.03 1.15 -3.53
C LEU A 38 -6.93 1.92 -4.49
N ASP A 39 -8.18 1.48 -4.67
CA ASP A 39 -9.15 2.16 -5.53
C ASP A 39 -9.38 3.61 -5.07
N TYR A 40 -9.57 3.81 -3.77
CA TYR A 40 -9.70 5.14 -3.18
C TYR A 40 -8.49 6.04 -3.50
N PHE A 41 -7.25 5.59 -3.26
CA PHE A 41 -6.07 6.40 -3.53
C PHE A 41 -5.86 6.65 -5.03
N LEU A 42 -6.18 5.69 -5.89
CA LEU A 42 -6.10 5.86 -7.33
C LEU A 42 -7.15 6.82 -7.87
N LYS A 43 -8.35 6.85 -7.28
CA LYS A 43 -9.40 7.77 -7.69
C LYS A 43 -9.12 9.19 -7.22
N GLU A 44 -8.70 9.34 -5.97
CA GLU A 44 -8.62 10.66 -5.34
C GLU A 44 -7.26 11.35 -5.49
N TYR A 45 -6.16 10.58 -5.64
CA TYR A 45 -4.79 11.09 -5.54
C TYR A 45 -3.88 10.73 -6.72
N ASN A 46 -4.40 10.07 -7.76
CA ASN A 46 -3.63 9.76 -8.95
C ASN A 46 -3.47 10.99 -9.85
N ASP A 47 -2.24 11.49 -9.91
CA ASP A 47 -1.78 12.59 -10.78
C ASP A 47 -1.29 12.10 -12.16
N GLY A 48 -1.63 10.86 -12.55
CA GLY A 48 -1.16 10.22 -13.78
C GLY A 48 0.23 9.58 -13.67
N ARG A 49 1.01 9.87 -12.62
CA ARG A 49 2.34 9.30 -12.38
C ARG A 49 2.41 8.44 -11.11
N SER A 50 1.39 8.50 -10.26
CA SER A 50 1.40 7.91 -8.93
C SER A 50 0.82 6.50 -8.82
N LYS A 51 0.21 5.98 -9.89
CA LYS A 51 -0.38 4.63 -9.89
C LYS A 51 0.60 3.56 -9.41
N GLY A 52 1.81 3.54 -9.96
CA GLY A 52 2.85 2.57 -9.57
C GLY A 52 3.24 2.70 -8.10
N PHE A 53 3.32 3.92 -7.58
CA PHE A 53 3.63 4.18 -6.17
C PHE A 53 2.55 3.62 -5.24
N PHE A 54 1.27 3.93 -5.48
CA PHE A 54 0.19 3.46 -4.61
C PHE A 54 0.02 1.95 -4.67
N CYS A 55 0.16 1.34 -5.86
CA CYS A 55 0.20 -0.12 -5.99
C CYS A 55 1.33 -0.74 -5.16
N LEU A 56 2.55 -0.19 -5.26
CA LEU A 56 3.70 -0.68 -4.51
C LEU A 56 3.50 -0.52 -3.00
N ALA A 57 3.08 0.66 -2.56
CA ALA A 57 2.93 0.98 -1.15
C ALA A 57 1.85 0.13 -0.46
N ILE A 58 0.70 -0.06 -1.10
CA ILE A 58 -0.40 -0.88 -0.56
C ILE A 58 -0.06 -2.38 -0.58
N ASN A 59 0.68 -2.82 -1.59
CA ASN A 59 1.17 -4.18 -1.64
C ASN A 59 2.11 -4.46 -0.46
N LEU A 60 3.09 -3.57 -0.24
CA LEU A 60 4.15 -3.76 0.74
C LEU A 60 3.74 -3.49 2.19
N LEU A 61 2.90 -2.51 2.45
CA LEU A 61 2.53 -2.15 3.81
C LEU A 61 1.47 -3.11 4.39
N PRO A 62 1.51 -3.37 5.70
CA PRO A 62 0.44 -4.10 6.36
C PRO A 62 -0.85 -3.27 6.35
N ILE A 63 -1.99 -3.97 6.38
CA ILE A 63 -3.30 -3.32 6.31
C ILE A 63 -3.55 -2.33 7.45
N GLU A 64 -2.98 -2.58 8.63
CA GLU A 64 -3.07 -1.69 9.80
C GLU A 64 -2.45 -0.32 9.53
N ASP A 65 -1.27 -0.29 8.90
CA ASP A 65 -0.59 0.96 8.56
C ASP A 65 -1.37 1.73 7.49
N ILE A 66 -1.92 1.01 6.49
CA ILE A 66 -2.76 1.61 5.44
C ILE A 66 -4.05 2.19 6.05
N GLY A 67 -4.66 1.48 6.99
CA GLY A 67 -5.84 1.96 7.72
C GLY A 67 -5.57 3.24 8.51
N GLN A 68 -4.40 3.36 9.16
CA GLN A 68 -3.98 4.58 9.84
C GLN A 68 -3.79 5.74 8.86
N ILE A 69 -3.15 5.50 7.70
CA ILE A 69 -2.99 6.53 6.67
C ILE A 69 -4.36 7.04 6.21
N ILE A 70 -5.31 6.15 5.96
CA ILE A 70 -6.67 6.54 5.54
C ILE A 70 -7.38 7.35 6.61
N ALA A 71 -7.26 6.97 7.88
CA ALA A 71 -7.85 7.74 8.98
C ALA A 71 -7.30 9.18 9.01
N ILE A 72 -5.98 9.34 8.86
CA ILE A 72 -5.31 10.65 8.80
C ILE A 72 -5.76 11.44 7.57
N VAL A 73 -5.82 10.80 6.39
CA VAL A 73 -6.23 11.46 5.15
C VAL A 73 -7.69 11.91 5.23
N LYS A 74 -8.60 11.04 5.69
CA LYS A 74 -10.01 11.39 5.87
C LYS A 74 -10.23 12.48 6.91
N GLU A 75 -9.43 12.53 7.96
CA GLU A 75 -9.47 13.62 8.93
C GLU A 75 -9.09 14.95 8.26
N LYS A 76 -7.97 14.97 7.52
CA LYS A 76 -7.55 16.16 6.76
C LYS A 76 -8.59 16.60 5.73
N GLU A 77 -9.21 15.66 5.02
CA GLU A 77 -10.26 15.94 4.03
C GLU A 77 -11.48 16.67 4.60
N LYS A 78 -11.79 16.53 5.90
CA LYS A 78 -12.87 17.30 6.56
C LYS A 78 -12.62 18.80 6.52
N HIS A 79 -11.35 19.20 6.53
CA HIS A 79 -10.94 20.61 6.51
C HIS A 79 -10.55 21.03 5.09
N ARG A 80 -9.67 20.25 4.44
CA ARG A 80 -9.20 20.50 3.08
C ARG A 80 -8.61 19.21 2.49
N LYS A 81 -8.96 18.90 1.24
CA LYS A 81 -8.35 17.77 0.51
C LYS A 81 -6.81 17.93 0.48
N PRO A 82 -6.04 16.99 1.07
CA PRO A 82 -4.59 17.07 1.08
C PRO A 82 -4.03 16.91 -0.33
N GLU A 83 -2.86 17.47 -0.59
CA GLU A 83 -2.17 17.25 -1.86
C GLU A 83 -1.62 15.83 -1.94
N SER A 84 -1.53 15.27 -3.15
CA SER A 84 -0.99 13.92 -3.38
C SER A 84 0.42 13.74 -2.78
N GLY A 85 1.24 14.80 -2.78
CA GLY A 85 2.56 14.79 -2.14
C GLY A 85 2.53 14.52 -0.64
N ILE A 86 1.57 15.11 0.08
CA ILE A 86 1.38 14.89 1.53
C ILE A 86 0.99 13.44 1.80
N VAL A 87 0.05 12.90 1.00
CA VAL A 87 -0.39 11.51 1.13
C VAL A 87 0.76 10.55 0.87
N LYS A 88 1.56 10.76 -0.19
CA LYS A 88 2.78 9.98 -0.45
C LYS A 88 3.77 10.07 0.71
N GLY A 89 3.90 11.24 1.35
CA GLY A 89 4.70 11.43 2.55
C GLY A 89 4.30 10.50 3.69
N LEU A 90 3.00 10.36 3.96
CA LEU A 90 2.49 9.44 4.99
C LEU A 90 2.84 7.98 4.69
N PHE A 91 2.71 7.57 3.43
CA PHE A 91 3.13 6.23 2.99
C PHE A 91 4.63 6.00 3.18
N CYS A 92 5.46 6.98 2.80
CA CYS A 92 6.91 6.91 2.99
C CYS A 92 7.30 6.86 4.47
N GLU A 93 6.63 7.61 5.35
CA GLU A 93 6.88 7.58 6.79
C GLU A 93 6.57 6.21 7.39
N LYS A 94 5.39 5.65 7.09
CA LYS A 94 5.03 4.30 7.56
C LYS A 94 5.97 3.23 7.01
N ALA A 95 6.37 3.34 5.74
CA ALA A 95 7.34 2.43 5.16
C ALA A 95 8.71 2.53 5.85
N LYS A 96 9.21 3.74 6.11
CA LYS A 96 10.47 3.95 6.87
C LYS A 96 10.42 3.32 8.26
N ASN A 97 9.32 3.52 9.00
CA ASN A 97 9.14 2.94 10.33
C ASN A 97 9.15 1.39 10.32
N ARG A 98 8.82 0.78 9.19
CA ARG A 98 8.86 -0.68 8.97
C ARG A 98 10.16 -1.17 8.30
N GLY A 99 11.11 -0.26 8.02
CA GLY A 99 12.30 -0.58 7.22
C GLY A 99 11.96 -1.06 5.81
N ILE A 100 10.91 -0.52 5.21
CA ILE A 100 10.45 -0.80 3.85
C ILE A 100 10.85 0.36 2.94
N GLU A 101 11.46 0.05 1.81
CA GLU A 101 11.83 1.03 0.80
C GLU A 101 10.77 1.05 -0.32
N LEU A 102 10.11 2.19 -0.52
CA LEU A 102 9.10 2.39 -1.57
C LEU A 102 9.72 2.89 -2.88
N VAL A 103 10.74 2.18 -3.38
CA VAL A 103 11.43 2.53 -4.64
C VAL A 103 10.92 1.63 -5.75
N LEU A 104 10.34 2.24 -6.79
CA LEU A 104 10.10 1.57 -8.07
C LEU A 104 11.44 1.37 -8.75
N ARG A 105 11.97 0.14 -8.74
CA ARG A 105 13.14 -0.24 -9.54
C ARG A 105 12.69 -0.34 -11.01
N ARG A 106 13.30 0.45 -11.89
CA ARG A 106 13.12 0.37 -13.35
C ARG A 106 14.00 -0.72 -13.93
#